data_AF-A0A8J3N652-F1
#
_entry.id   AF-A0A8J3N652-F1
#
_cell.length_a   1.000
_cell.length_b   1.000
_cell.length_c   1.000
_cell.angle_alpha   90.00
_cell.angle_beta   90.00
_cell.angle_gamma   90.00
#
_symmetry.space_group_name_H-M   'P 1'
#
loop_
_entity.id
_entity.type
_entity.pdbx_description
1 polymer ?
#
loop_
_entity_poly.entity_id
_entity_poly.type
_entity_poly.pdbx_seq_one_letter_code
_entity_poly.pdbx_strand_id
1 'polypeptide(L)'
;MATDLAEFLGAAFGFNLLFHIPLLLAGILTGMTTFAILALQRYGFRPLEAVIAALVGVIVLCYVIETILDRLDWGQIGLYAVTPLFPRIAQRDLASSK
;
A
#
# COMPACT_ATOMS: atom_id res chain seq x y z
N MET A 1 -0.47 8.67 -15.82
CA MET A 1 0.79 7.96 -16.15
C MET A 1 1.56 7.62 -14.89
N ALA A 2 1.88 8.57 -14.00
CA ALA A 2 2.61 8.28 -12.75
C ALA A 2 1.91 7.30 -11.79
N THR A 3 0.58 7.40 -11.64
CA THR A 3 -0.21 6.49 -10.79
C THR A 3 -0.18 5.04 -11.27
N ASP A 4 -0.31 4.82 -12.58
CA ASP A 4 -0.24 3.49 -13.21
C ASP A 4 1.14 2.84 -13.01
N LEU A 5 2.22 3.63 -13.11
CA LEU A 5 3.57 3.16 -12.78
C LEU A 5 3.70 2.77 -11.30
N ALA A 6 3.11 3.51 -10.37
CA ALA A 6 3.17 3.19 -8.95
C ALA A 6 2.40 1.89 -8.64
N GLU A 7 1.22 1.71 -9.23
CA GLU A 7 0.41 0.49 -9.09
C GLU A 7 1.11 -0.74 -9.70
N PHE A 8 1.67 -0.60 -10.89
CA PHE A 8 2.41 -1.66 -11.56
C PHE A 8 3.68 -2.06 -10.78
N LEU A 9 4.46 -1.08 -10.31
CA LEU A 9 5.64 -1.33 -9.50
C LEU A 9 5.27 -1.97 -8.17
N GLY A 10 4.21 -1.51 -7.50
CA GLY A 10 3.72 -2.09 -6.26
C GLY A 10 3.39 -3.59 -6.40
N ALA A 11 2.67 -3.96 -7.46
CA ALA A 11 2.36 -5.35 -7.75
C ALA A 11 3.61 -6.18 -8.12
N ALA A 12 4.54 -5.64 -8.91
CA ALA A 12 5.80 -6.31 -9.25
C ALA A 12 6.69 -6.52 -8.02
N PHE A 13 6.79 -5.53 -7.13
CA PHE A 13 7.48 -5.68 -5.85
C PHE A 13 6.77 -6.70 -4.95
N GLY A 14 5.44 -6.73 -4.93
CA GLY A 14 4.67 -7.74 -4.21
C GLY A 14 5.03 -9.17 -4.62
N PHE A 15 5.08 -9.45 -5.92
CA PHE A 15 5.50 -10.75 -6.44
C PHE A 15 6.98 -11.06 -6.14
N ASN A 16 7.86 -10.06 -6.28
CA ASN A 16 9.28 -10.20 -5.98
C ASN A 16 9.52 -10.54 -4.50
N LEU A 17 8.84 -9.88 -3.57
CA LEU A 17 9.01 -10.11 -2.12
C LEU A 17 8.37 -11.43 -1.67
N LEU A 18 7.21 -11.79 -2.24
CA LEU A 18 6.50 -13.00 -1.84
C LEU A 18 7.18 -14.28 -2.37
N PHE A 19 7.57 -14.29 -3.65
CA PHE A 19 8.10 -15.48 -4.32
C PHE A 19 9.62 -15.44 -4.50
N HIS A 20 10.29 -14.35 -4.12
CA HIS A 20 11.74 -14.17 -4.26
C HIS A 20 12.25 -14.33 -5.71
N ILE A 21 11.40 -14.03 -6.69
CA ILE A 21 11.70 -14.09 -8.13
C ILE A 21 12.28 -12.77 -8.63
N PRO A 22 13.13 -12.74 -9.68
CA PRO A 22 13.71 -11.49 -10.17
C PRO A 22 12.66 -10.51 -10.69
N LEU A 23 12.92 -9.20 -10.53
CA LEU A 23 11.97 -8.12 -10.80
C LEU A 23 11.41 -8.14 -12.24
N LEU A 24 12.23 -8.52 -13.21
CA LEU A 24 11.80 -8.60 -14.62
C LEU A 24 10.70 -9.65 -14.82
N LEU A 25 10.86 -10.85 -14.23
CA LEU A 25 9.81 -11.89 -14.27
C LEU A 25 8.57 -11.46 -13.47
N ALA A 26 8.77 -10.84 -12.32
CA ALA A 26 7.67 -10.29 -11.52
C ALA A 26 6.85 -9.22 -12.28
N GLY A 27 7.53 -8.36 -13.05
CA GLY A 27 6.87 -7.37 -13.91
C GLY A 27 6.05 -8.01 -15.04
N ILE A 28 6.56 -9.07 -15.68
CA ILE A 28 5.80 -9.82 -16.69
C ILE A 28 4.56 -10.47 -16.06
N LEU A 29 4.71 -11.11 -14.89
CA LEU A 29 3.58 -11.70 -14.14
C LEU A 29 2.53 -10.66 -13.76
N THR A 30 2.96 -9.46 -13.36
CA THR A 30 2.07 -8.34 -13.08
C THR A 30 1.27 -7.96 -14.32
N GLY A 31 1.94 -7.80 -15.48
CA GLY A 31 1.25 -7.53 -16.74
C GLY A 31 0.23 -8.61 -17.10
N MET A 32 0.59 -9.90 -16.97
CA MET A 32 -0.33 -11.01 -17.19
C MET A 32 -1.53 -10.98 -16.23
N THR A 33 -1.30 -10.63 -14.96
CA THR A 33 -2.35 -10.51 -13.95
C THR A 33 -3.30 -9.36 -14.29
N THR A 34 -2.79 -8.20 -14.70
CA THR A 34 -3.61 -7.06 -15.15
C THR A 34 -4.48 -7.45 -16.35
N PHE A 35 -3.92 -8.14 -17.34
CA PHE A 35 -4.70 -8.65 -18.47
C PHE A 35 -5.76 -9.67 -18.01
N ALA A 36 -5.47 -10.52 -17.03
CA ALA A 36 -6.45 -11.46 -16.48
C ALA A 36 -7.61 -10.73 -15.77
N ILE A 37 -7.32 -9.69 -15.00
CA ILE A 37 -8.35 -8.85 -14.36
C ILE A 37 -9.20 -8.12 -15.42
N LEU A 38 -8.58 -7.57 -16.46
CA LEU A 38 -9.29 -6.94 -17.58
C LEU A 38 -10.13 -7.95 -18.37
N ALA A 39 -9.67 -9.19 -18.52
CA ALA A 39 -10.45 -10.25 -19.16
C ALA A 39 -11.72 -10.59 -18.36
N LEU A 40 -11.67 -10.46 -17.03
CA LEU A 40 -12.82 -10.67 -16.15
C LEU A 40 -13.94 -9.65 -16.39
N GLN A 41 -13.60 -8.44 -16.85
CA GLN A 41 -14.57 -7.42 -17.25
C GLN A 41 -15.52 -7.90 -18.36
N ARG A 42 -15.09 -8.86 -19.21
CA ARG A 42 -15.95 -9.44 -20.26
C ARG A 42 -17.15 -10.21 -19.70
N TYR A 43 -17.06 -10.69 -18.47
CA TYR A 43 -18.14 -11.42 -17.77
C TYR A 43 -19.07 -10.47 -16.98
N GLY A 44 -18.87 -9.15 -17.09
CA GLY A 44 -19.69 -8.12 -16.44
C GLY A 44 -18.96 -7.37 -15.31
N PHE A 45 -19.59 -6.32 -14.78
CA PHE A 45 -19.01 -5.44 -13.76
C PHE A 45 -19.00 -6.05 -12.35
N ARG A 46 -20.01 -6.86 -12.01
CA ARG A 46 -20.16 -7.47 -10.67
C ARG A 46 -18.97 -8.35 -10.26
N PRO A 47 -18.42 -9.25 -11.10
CA PRO A 47 -17.25 -10.04 -10.71
C PRO A 47 -15.98 -9.19 -10.56
N LEU A 48 -15.80 -8.15 -11.38
CA LEU A 48 -14.66 -7.24 -11.27
C LEU A 48 -14.66 -6.49 -9.93
N GLU A 49 -15.82 -5.95 -9.55
CA GLU A 49 -16.01 -5.25 -8.28
C GLU A 49 -15.69 -6.16 -7.09
N ALA A 50 -16.21 -7.39 -7.11
CA ALA A 50 -15.96 -8.36 -6.04
C ALA A 50 -14.47 -8.69 -5.88
N VAL A 51 -13.72 -8.81 -7.00
CA VAL A 51 -12.27 -9.06 -6.96
C VAL A 51 -11.53 -7.87 -6.36
N ILE A 52 -11.80 -6.64 -6.81
CA ILE A 52 -11.13 -5.45 -6.28
C ILE A 52 -11.46 -5.28 -4.79
N ALA A 53 -12.72 -5.43 -4.40
CA ALA A 53 -13.15 -5.35 -3.01
C ALA A 53 -12.49 -6.42 -2.14
N ALA A 54 -12.34 -7.65 -2.65
CA ALA A 54 -11.64 -8.72 -1.94
C ALA A 54 -10.14 -8.40 -1.78
N LEU A 55 -9.46 -7.93 -2.82
CA LEU A 55 -8.04 -7.56 -2.77
C LEU A 55 -7.79 -6.45 -1.75
N VAL A 56 -8.59 -5.37 -1.79
CA VAL A 56 -8.52 -4.28 -0.81
C VAL A 56 -8.86 -4.78 0.59
N GLY A 57 -9.87 -5.64 0.71
CA GLY A 57 -10.27 -6.26 1.98
C GLY A 57 -9.14 -7.04 2.64
N VAL A 58 -8.35 -7.79 1.87
CA VAL A 58 -7.17 -8.49 2.38
C VAL A 58 -6.14 -7.51 2.94
N ILE A 59 -5.83 -6.42 2.21
CA ILE A 59 -4.88 -5.40 2.67
C ILE A 59 -5.33 -4.78 3.99
N VAL A 60 -6.60 -4.36 4.07
CA VAL A 60 -7.17 -3.77 5.28
C VAL A 60 -7.14 -4.77 6.44
N LEU A 61 -7.50 -6.03 6.19
CA LEU A 61 -7.52 -7.07 7.21
C LEU A 61 -6.13 -7.32 7.79
N CYS A 62 -5.11 -7.46 6.93
CA CYS A 62 -3.72 -7.61 7.38
C CYS A 62 -3.30 -6.44 8.26
N TYR A 63 -3.56 -5.21 7.80
CA TYR A 63 -3.15 -4.00 8.52
C TYR A 63 -3.85 -3.87 9.89
N VAL A 64 -5.14 -4.19 9.96
CA VAL A 64 -5.89 -4.19 11.22
C VAL A 64 -5.32 -5.22 12.20
N ILE A 65 -5.03 -6.44 11.72
CA ILE A 65 -4.43 -7.49 12.56
C ILE A 65 -3.07 -7.04 13.08
N GLU A 66 -2.19 -6.54 12.20
CA GLU A 66 -0.86 -6.04 12.57
C GLU A 66 -0.96 -4.92 13.61
N THR A 67 -1.86 -3.95 13.40
CA THR A 67 -2.06 -2.81 14.33
C THR A 67 -2.50 -3.27 15.71
N ILE A 68 -3.35 -4.29 15.80
CA ILE A 68 -3.83 -4.83 17.09
C ILE A 68 -2.69 -5.59 17.81
N LEU A 69 -1.86 -6.31 17.07
CA LEU A 69 -0.74 -7.09 17.63
C LEU A 69 0.41 -6.20 18.12
N ASP A 70 0.68 -5.09 17.43
CA ASP A 70 1.84 -4.21 17.68
C ASP A 70 1.72 -3.32 18.94
N ARG A 71 0.67 -3.52 19.77
CA ARG A 71 0.49 -2.87 21.10
C ARG A 71 0.67 -1.34 21.04
N LEU A 72 0.04 -0.70 20.06
CA LEU A 72 0.11 0.74 19.86
C LEU A 72 -0.44 1.54 21.06
N ASP A 73 0.25 2.63 21.43
CA ASP A 73 -0.26 3.61 22.41
C ASP A 73 -1.33 4.48 21.74
N TRP A 74 -2.58 4.03 21.84
CA TRP A 74 -3.75 4.70 21.29
C TRP A 74 -3.92 6.14 21.80
N GLY A 75 -3.43 6.44 23.00
CA GLY A 75 -3.48 7.80 23.57
C GLY A 75 -2.59 8.76 22.79
N GLN A 76 -1.37 8.32 22.46
CA GLN A 76 -0.45 9.14 21.65
C GLN A 76 -0.90 9.26 20.20
N ILE A 77 -1.43 8.19 19.59
CA ILE A 77 -1.91 8.22 18.20
C ILE A 77 -3.07 9.19 18.05
N GLY A 78 -4.02 9.18 19.00
CA GLY A 78 -5.14 10.12 19.00
C GLY A 78 -4.69 11.57 19.13
N LEU A 79 -3.70 11.84 20.00
CA LEU A 79 -3.14 13.19 20.17
C LEU A 79 -2.44 13.65 18.88
N TYR A 80 -1.53 12.86 18.32
CA TYR A 80 -0.79 13.23 17.10
C TYR A 80 -1.62 13.21 15.82
N ALA A 81 -2.75 12.50 15.80
CA ALA A 81 -3.70 12.57 14.68
C ALA A 81 -4.39 13.95 14.59
N VAL A 82 -4.60 14.61 15.74
CA VAL A 82 -5.35 15.88 15.81
C VAL A 82 -4.42 17.08 15.97
N THR A 83 -3.28 16.94 16.64
CA THR A 83 -2.29 18.00 16.74
C THR A 83 -1.20 17.80 15.69
N PRO A 84 -1.16 18.59 14.60
CA PRO A 84 -0.05 18.54 13.65
C PRO A 84 1.20 19.12 14.31
N LEU A 85 2.00 18.25 14.92
CA LEU A 85 3.34 18.61 15.35
C LEU A 85 4.24 18.55 14.11
N PHE A 86 4.93 19.63 13.79
CA PHE A 86 6.00 19.65 12.78
C PHE A 86 7.36 19.75 13.51
N PRO A 87 7.96 18.64 13.98
CA PRO A 87 9.23 18.68 14.73
C PRO A 87 10.37 19.32 13.93
N ARG A 88 10.27 19.31 12.60
CA ARG A 88 11.36 19.65 11.68
C ARG A 88 11.65 21.16 11.57
N ILE A 89 10.71 22.03 11.91
CA ILE A 89 10.94 23.49 11.89
C ILE A 89 11.58 23.94 13.21
N ALA A 90 11.08 23.45 14.34
CA ALA A 90 11.63 23.76 15.68
C ALA A 90 13.08 23.30 15.88
N GLN A 91 13.51 22.19 15.26
CA GLN A 91 14.92 21.75 15.33
C GLN A 91 15.88 22.60 14.49
N ARG A 92 15.42 23.21 13.38
CA ARG A 92 16.27 24.03 12.51
C ARG A 92 16.63 25.37 13.16
N ASP A 93 15.70 25.94 13.94
CA ASP A 93 15.91 27.20 14.66
C ASP A 93 16.89 27.04 15.83
N LEU A 94 16.88 25.89 16.52
CA LEU A 94 17.84 25.57 17.58
C LEU A 94 19.26 25.27 17.06
N ALA A 95 19.39 24.79 15.82
CA ALA A 95 20.69 24.52 15.20
C ALA A 95 21.32 25.76 14.54
N SER A 96 20.53 26.80 14.22
CA SER A 96 21.03 28.07 13.68
C SER A 96 21.43 29.09 14.77
N SER A 97 21.12 28.80 16.03
CA SER A 97 21.49 29.61 17.21
C SER A 97 22.63 28.97 18.01
N LYS A 98 23.57 28.30 17.33
CA LYS A 98 24.89 27.91 17.84
C LYS A 98 25.96 28.12 16.78
#